data_AF-A0A7K3WUD8-F1
#
_entry.id   AF-A0A7K3WUD8-F1
#
_cell.length_a   1.000
_cell.length_b   1.000
_cell.length_c   1.000
_cell.angle_alpha   90.00
_cell.angle_beta   90.00
_cell.angle_gamma   90.00
#
_symmetry.space_group_name_H-M   'P 1'
#
loop_
_entity.id
_entity.type
_entity.pdbx_description
1 polymer ?
#
loop_
_entity_poly.entity_id
_entity_poly.type
_entity_poly.pdbx_seq_one_letter_code
_entity_poly.pdbx_strand_id
1 'polypeptide(L)'
;MNREKTLLILWIIYGFVFVQAVDSVLFFLTQLVYFGTISIGISYSILNYLLPVVTIALYLTTILFLLKKIKNTSSTSGILLTEFPKKQFLILTILAIVLNPLTHKLSGLFAEYFSYLQNEDISGYLEFYGWMHMGIGIARWSSIVLLAMIFLRKHNTV
;
A
#
# COMPACT_ATOMS: atom_id res chain seq x y z
N MET A 1 16.60 2.29 28.64
CA MET A 1 16.69 1.68 27.28
C MET A 1 17.71 2.47 26.46
N ASN A 2 18.66 1.81 25.80
CA ASN A 2 19.71 2.49 25.02
C ASN A 2 19.08 3.27 23.84
N ARG A 3 19.45 4.54 23.63
CA ARG A 3 18.83 5.46 22.65
C ARG A 3 18.76 4.87 21.23
N GLU A 4 19.81 4.15 20.88
CA GLU A 4 19.94 3.45 19.59
C GLU A 4 18.91 2.33 19.41
N LYS A 5 18.68 1.52 20.47
CA LYS A 5 17.64 0.47 20.46
C LYS A 5 16.24 1.08 20.30
N THR A 6 15.98 2.21 20.95
CA THR A 6 14.71 2.93 20.82
C THR A 6 14.48 3.44 19.39
N LEU A 7 15.51 4.03 18.77
CA LEU A 7 15.43 4.55 17.40
C LEU A 7 15.24 3.42 16.39
N LEU A 8 15.90 2.28 16.59
CA LEU A 8 15.73 1.10 15.75
C LEU A 8 14.29 0.58 15.79
N ILE A 9 13.69 0.47 16.98
CA ILE A 9 12.28 0.07 17.14
C ILE A 9 11.35 1.07 16.43
N LEU A 10 11.58 2.38 16.60
CA LEU A 10 10.78 3.40 15.94
C LEU A 10 10.85 3.31 14.41
N TRP A 11 12.03 3.01 13.85
CA TRP A 11 12.20 2.81 12.41
C TRP A 11 11.50 1.56 11.89
N ILE A 12 11.48 0.47 12.67
CA ILE A 12 10.71 -0.72 12.32
C ILE A 12 9.21 -0.38 12.26
N ILE A 13 8.68 0.29 13.31
CA ILE A 13 7.28 0.71 13.35
C ILE A 13 6.95 1.65 12.19
N TYR A 14 7.86 2.59 11.87
CA TYR A 14 7.71 3.47 10.72
C TYR A 14 7.62 2.69 9.41
N GLY A 15 8.44 1.65 9.21
CA GLY A 15 8.37 0.79 8.03
C GLY A 15 7.02 0.11 7.89
N PHE A 16 6.45 -0.43 8.99
CA PHE A 16 5.12 -1.02 8.98
C PHE A 16 4.02 0.00 8.66
N VAL A 17 4.03 1.15 9.32
CA VAL A 17 3.06 2.23 9.06
C VAL A 17 3.16 2.74 7.64
N PHE A 18 4.38 2.84 7.12
CA PHE A 18 4.63 3.24 5.74
C PHE A 18 3.97 2.27 4.75
N VAL A 19 4.24 0.96 4.90
CA VAL A 19 3.65 -0.08 4.05
C VAL A 19 2.13 -0.05 4.13
N GLN A 20 1.57 0.04 5.35
CA GLN A 20 0.13 0.11 5.56
C GLN A 20 -0.50 1.33 4.89
N ALA A 21 0.14 2.50 4.96
CA ALA A 21 -0.37 3.71 4.33
C ALA A 21 -0.39 3.59 2.80
N VAL A 22 0.65 2.99 2.20
CA VAL A 22 0.72 2.72 0.76
C VAL A 22 -0.39 1.76 0.34
N ASP A 23 -0.58 0.67 1.09
CA ASP A 23 -1.67 -0.29 0.85
C ASP A 23 -3.03 0.42 0.86
N SER A 24 -3.31 1.23 1.89
CA SER A 24 -4.59 1.93 2.04
C SER A 24 -4.83 2.94 0.92
N VAL A 25 -3.80 3.68 0.49
CA VAL A 25 -3.92 4.63 -0.63
C VAL A 25 -4.18 3.90 -1.94
N LEU A 26 -3.43 2.84 -2.23
CA LEU A 26 -3.59 2.10 -3.47
C LEU A 26 -4.92 1.37 -3.53
N PHE A 27 -5.36 0.80 -2.42
CA PHE A 27 -6.67 0.16 -2.33
C PHE A 27 -7.79 1.18 -2.58
N PHE A 28 -7.73 2.34 -1.92
CA PHE A 28 -8.70 3.43 -2.14
C PHE A 28 -8.73 3.90 -3.59
N LEU A 29 -7.58 4.20 -4.18
CA LEU A 29 -7.50 4.67 -5.57
C LEU A 29 -8.01 3.61 -6.55
N THR A 30 -7.68 2.35 -6.33
CA THR A 30 -8.13 1.27 -7.24
C THR A 30 -9.65 1.12 -7.19
N GLN A 31 -10.25 1.17 -6.00
CA GLN A 31 -11.71 1.15 -5.85
C GLN A 31 -12.35 2.37 -6.50
N LEU A 32 -11.79 3.56 -6.30
CA LEU A 32 -12.29 4.79 -6.92
C LEU A 32 -12.23 4.73 -8.45
N VAL A 33 -11.14 4.22 -9.03
CA VAL A 33 -11.00 4.04 -10.48
C VAL A 33 -11.98 2.97 -10.98
N TYR A 34 -12.09 1.83 -10.30
CA TYR A 34 -13.04 0.77 -10.65
C TYR A 34 -14.48 1.30 -10.68
N PHE A 35 -14.90 2.03 -9.63
CA PHE A 35 -16.21 2.65 -9.55
C PHE A 35 -16.43 3.72 -10.62
N GLY A 36 -15.45 4.60 -10.81
CA GLY A 36 -15.50 5.64 -11.82
C GLY A 36 -15.66 5.06 -13.22
N THR A 37 -14.88 4.05 -13.58
CA THR A 37 -14.84 3.42 -14.91
C THR A 37 -16.09 2.62 -15.26
N ILE A 38 -16.66 1.89 -14.30
CA ILE A 38 -17.95 1.21 -14.48
C ILE A 38 -19.06 2.22 -14.74
N SER A 39 -19.06 3.35 -14.02
CA SER A 39 -20.05 4.40 -14.20
C SER A 39 -20.04 5.02 -15.61
N ILE A 40 -18.94 4.85 -16.37
CA ILE A 40 -18.79 5.30 -17.77
C ILE A 40 -19.01 4.16 -18.78
N GLY A 41 -19.42 2.97 -18.33
CA GLY A 41 -19.78 1.83 -19.18
C GLY A 41 -18.62 0.93 -19.63
N ILE A 42 -17.46 0.98 -18.95
CA ILE A 42 -16.35 0.06 -19.26
C ILE A 42 -16.67 -1.33 -18.69
N SER A 43 -16.48 -2.38 -19.51
CA SER A 43 -16.79 -3.75 -19.11
C SER A 43 -15.89 -4.26 -17.97
N TYR A 44 -16.48 -4.99 -17.03
CA TYR A 44 -15.81 -5.64 -15.90
C TYR A 44 -14.63 -6.52 -16.30
N SER A 45 -14.72 -7.28 -17.39
CA SER A 45 -13.66 -8.20 -17.82
C SER A 45 -12.33 -7.49 -18.08
N ILE A 46 -12.37 -6.26 -18.60
CA ILE A 46 -11.18 -5.44 -18.83
C ILE A 46 -10.63 -4.92 -17.50
N LEU A 47 -11.52 -4.45 -16.61
CA LEU A 47 -11.16 -3.88 -15.32
C LEU A 47 -10.56 -4.91 -14.36
N ASN A 48 -11.13 -6.13 -14.35
CA ASN A 48 -10.69 -7.24 -13.50
C ASN A 48 -9.26 -7.66 -13.78
N TYR A 49 -8.76 -7.46 -15.00
CA TYR A 49 -7.38 -7.77 -15.35
C TYR A 49 -6.46 -6.54 -15.26
N LEU A 50 -6.90 -5.40 -15.79
CA LEU A 50 -6.05 -4.22 -15.96
C LEU A 50 -5.74 -3.54 -14.62
N LEU A 51 -6.73 -3.40 -13.73
CA LEU A 51 -6.54 -2.68 -12.47
C LEU A 51 -5.60 -3.41 -11.50
N PRO A 52 -5.72 -4.72 -11.25
CA PRO A 52 -4.76 -5.42 -10.40
C PRO A 52 -3.32 -5.31 -10.92
N VAL A 53 -3.12 -5.43 -12.24
CA VAL A 53 -1.79 -5.33 -12.86
C VAL A 53 -1.20 -3.93 -12.67
N VAL A 54 -1.99 -2.88 -12.92
CA VAL A 54 -1.56 -1.49 -12.74
C VAL A 54 -1.26 -1.21 -11.26
N THR A 55 -2.08 -1.71 -10.34
CA THR A 55 -1.87 -1.51 -8.90
C THR A 55 -0.61 -2.21 -8.41
N ILE A 56 -0.34 -3.44 -8.85
CA ILE A 56 0.91 -4.14 -8.53
C ILE A 56 2.12 -3.38 -9.08
N ALA A 57 2.04 -2.87 -10.32
CA ALA A 57 3.12 -2.08 -10.92
C ALA A 57 3.37 -0.78 -10.14
N LEU A 58 2.32 -0.05 -9.76
CA LEU A 58 2.42 1.14 -8.91
C LEU A 58 3.02 0.83 -7.53
N TYR A 59 2.65 -0.31 -6.95
CA TYR A 59 3.21 -0.76 -5.69
C TYR A 59 4.71 -1.02 -5.78
N LEU A 60 5.13 -1.79 -6.79
CA LEU A 60 6.53 -2.13 -7.04
C LEU A 60 7.38 -0.88 -7.33
N THR A 61 6.88 0.02 -8.18
CA THR A 61 7.57 1.28 -8.49
C THR A 61 7.72 2.15 -7.24
N THR A 62 6.71 2.22 -6.38
CA THR A 62 6.77 2.94 -5.10
C THR A 62 7.86 2.37 -4.20
N ILE A 63 7.94 1.05 -4.05
CA ILE A 63 9.01 0.38 -3.29
C ILE A 63 10.38 0.73 -3.89
N LEU A 64 10.56 0.53 -5.19
CA LEU A 64 11.84 0.77 -5.86
C LEU A 64 12.30 2.22 -5.73
N PHE A 65 11.38 3.17 -5.85
CA PHE A 65 11.66 4.59 -5.65
C PHE A 65 12.16 4.89 -4.25
N LEU A 66 11.53 4.32 -3.22
CA LEU A 66 11.93 4.49 -1.83
C LEU A 66 13.27 3.84 -1.53
N LEU A 67 13.50 2.62 -2.02
CA LEU A 67 14.78 1.95 -1.87
C LEU A 67 15.91 2.77 -2.50
N LYS A 68 15.68 3.33 -3.70
CA LYS A 68 16.63 4.24 -4.35
C LYS A 68 16.89 5.50 -3.53
N LYS A 69 15.83 6.09 -2.96
CA LYS A 69 15.94 7.28 -2.09
C LYS A 69 16.74 6.98 -0.82
N ILE A 70 16.48 5.85 -0.16
CA ILE A 70 17.20 5.40 1.04
C ILE A 70 18.68 5.11 0.71
N LYS A 71 18.95 4.44 -0.42
CA LYS A 71 20.33 4.15 -0.85
C LYS A 71 21.13 5.43 -1.04
N ASN A 72 20.57 6.42 -1.74
CA ASN A 72 21.22 7.69 -2.03
C ASN A 72 21.46 8.58 -0.79
N THR A 73 20.61 8.50 0.24
CA THR A 73 20.83 9.20 1.52
C THR A 73 21.79 8.46 2.45
N SER A 74 21.85 7.13 2.36
CA SER A 74 22.76 6.30 3.16
C SER A 74 24.21 6.35 2.70
N SER A 75 24.48 6.60 1.41
CA SER A 75 25.85 6.74 0.87
C SER A 75 26.55 8.01 1.31
N THR A 76 25.80 9.05 1.69
CA THR A 76 26.33 10.34 2.12
C THR A 76 26.35 10.50 3.64
N SER A 77 25.76 9.57 4.39
CA SER A 77 25.68 9.72 5.83
C SER A 77 25.32 8.44 6.58
N GLY A 78 26.02 8.15 7.68
CA GLY A 78 25.65 7.14 8.67
C GLY A 78 24.34 7.45 9.44
N ILE A 79 23.49 8.34 8.92
CA ILE A 79 22.35 9.02 9.55
C ILE A 79 21.08 8.17 9.68
N LEU A 80 21.10 6.91 9.23
CA LEU A 80 19.89 6.06 9.21
C LEU A 80 19.25 5.84 10.61
N LEU A 81 19.90 6.29 11.68
CA LEU A 81 19.42 6.21 13.06
C LEU A 81 19.52 7.54 13.85
N THR A 82 19.85 8.69 13.26
CA THR A 82 20.07 9.92 14.06
C THR A 82 18.80 10.73 14.34
N GLU A 83 17.86 10.81 13.39
CA GLU A 83 16.60 11.56 13.56
C GLU A 83 15.39 10.81 13.00
N PHE A 84 14.33 10.71 13.81
CA PHE A 84 13.08 10.05 13.42
C PHE A 84 12.13 11.04 12.72
N PRO A 85 11.60 10.72 11.52
CA PRO A 85 10.77 11.64 10.74
C PRO A 85 9.32 11.75 11.26
N LYS A 86 9.15 12.39 12.43
CA LYS A 86 7.86 12.50 13.16
C LYS A 86 6.69 12.99 12.31
N LYS A 87 6.89 14.05 11.50
CA LYS A 87 5.83 14.63 10.67
C LYS A 87 5.35 13.66 9.58
N GLN A 88 6.28 12.98 8.92
CA GLN A 88 5.95 11.98 7.89
C GLN A 88 5.24 10.79 8.52
N PHE A 89 5.72 10.30 9.65
CA PHE A 89 5.09 9.23 10.40
C PHE A 89 3.63 9.55 10.77
N LEU A 90 3.35 10.77 11.26
CA LEU A 90 2.00 11.22 11.58
C LEU A 90 1.08 11.17 10.35
N ILE A 91 1.52 11.74 9.22
CA ILE A 91 0.74 11.75 7.97
C ILE A 91 0.44 10.33 7.50
N LEU A 92 1.44 9.46 7.47
CA LEU A 92 1.26 8.06 7.06
C LEU A 92 0.30 7.31 7.98
N THR A 93 0.39 7.55 9.30
CA THR A 93 -0.52 6.96 10.28
C THR A 93 -1.96 7.39 10.03
N ILE A 94 -2.18 8.69 9.79
CA ILE A 94 -3.51 9.23 9.48
C ILE A 94 -4.05 8.60 8.20
N LEU A 95 -3.24 8.52 7.14
CA LEU A 95 -3.64 7.88 5.88
C LEU A 95 -4.05 6.42 6.09
N ALA A 96 -3.21 5.64 6.78
CA ALA A 96 -3.47 4.22 7.06
C ALA A 96 -4.77 4.00 7.85
N ILE A 97 -5.04 4.85 8.85
CA ILE A 97 -6.22 4.70 9.72
C ILE A 97 -7.50 5.17 9.04
N VAL A 98 -7.44 6.26 8.27
CA VAL A 98 -8.65 6.90 7.70
C VAL A 98 -9.07 6.24 6.39
N LEU A 99 -8.13 5.91 5.50
CA LEU A 99 -8.47 5.43 4.16
C LEU A 99 -9.06 4.02 4.17
N ASN A 100 -8.63 3.13 5.07
CA ASN A 100 -9.19 1.78 5.15
C ASN A 100 -10.70 1.75 5.42
N PRO A 101 -11.21 2.29 6.55
CA PRO A 101 -12.64 2.26 6.83
C PRO A 101 -13.46 3.04 5.79
N LEU A 102 -12.90 4.13 5.25
CA LEU A 102 -13.55 4.90 4.21
C LEU A 102 -13.70 4.10 2.92
N THR A 103 -12.66 3.36 2.52
CA THR A 103 -12.71 2.48 1.33
C THR A 103 -13.70 1.33 1.53
N HIS A 104 -13.73 0.71 2.71
CA HIS A 104 -14.72 -0.33 3.04
C HIS A 104 -16.15 0.20 3.02
N LYS A 105 -16.38 1.41 3.53
CA LYS A 105 -17.72 2.01 3.51
C LYS A 105 -18.16 2.37 2.10
N LEU A 106 -17.27 2.95 1.29
CA LEU A 106 -17.57 3.29 -0.11
C LEU A 106 -17.83 2.05 -0.96
N SER A 107 -17.05 0.99 -0.77
CA SER A 107 -17.27 -0.28 -1.48
C SER A 107 -18.60 -0.92 -1.13
N GLY A 108 -19.02 -0.89 0.14
CA GLY A 108 -20.36 -1.36 0.54
C GLY A 108 -21.48 -0.56 -0.13
N LEU A 109 -21.40 0.78 -0.08
CA LEU A 109 -22.38 1.65 -0.72
C LEU A 109 -22.45 1.43 -2.24
N PHE A 110 -21.32 1.19 -2.89
CA PHE A 110 -21.27 0.92 -4.31
C PHE A 110 -21.94 -0.41 -4.66
N ALA A 111 -21.64 -1.47 -3.90
CA ALA A 111 -22.28 -2.77 -4.10
C ALA A 111 -23.80 -2.68 -3.95
N GLU A 112 -24.28 -1.94 -2.94
CA GLU A 112 -25.72 -1.67 -2.75
C GLU A 112 -26.33 -0.93 -3.94
N TYR A 113 -25.71 0.17 -4.39
CA TYR A 113 -26.21 0.99 -5.51
C TYR A 113 -26.32 0.19 -6.82
N PHE A 114 -25.30 -0.58 -7.17
CA PHE A 114 -25.28 -1.36 -8.42
C PHE A 114 -26.21 -2.57 -8.39
N SER A 115 -26.33 -3.23 -7.23
CA SER A 115 -27.30 -4.32 -7.07
C SER A 115 -28.75 -3.87 -7.28
N TYR A 116 -29.06 -2.61 -6.95
CA TYR A 116 -30.39 -2.05 -7.08
C TYR A 116 -30.72 -1.55 -8.51
N LEU A 117 -29.75 -0.94 -9.20
CA LEU A 117 -29.99 -0.29 -10.49
C LEU A 117 -29.76 -1.16 -11.72
N GLN A 118 -28.86 -2.14 -11.65
CA GLN A 118 -28.33 -2.79 -12.85
C GLN A 118 -28.61 -4.29 -12.94
N ASN A 119 -29.14 -4.94 -11.90
CA ASN A 119 -29.31 -6.41 -11.86
C ASN A 119 -28.01 -7.14 -12.27
N GLU A 120 -26.87 -6.51 -11.99
CA GLU A 120 -25.56 -6.97 -12.46
C GLU A 120 -24.88 -7.88 -11.46
N ASP A 121 -23.96 -8.68 -12.00
CA ASP A 121 -23.41 -9.86 -11.36
C ASP A 121 -22.41 -9.49 -10.24
N ILE A 122 -22.86 -9.59 -8.99
CA ILE A 122 -22.08 -9.40 -7.76
C ILE A 122 -20.80 -10.27 -7.79
N SER A 123 -20.81 -11.39 -8.51
CA SER A 123 -19.65 -12.27 -8.66
C SER A 123 -18.45 -11.59 -9.32
N GLY A 124 -18.66 -10.72 -10.32
CA GLY A 124 -17.58 -10.02 -11.02
C GLY A 124 -16.85 -9.02 -10.11
N TYR A 125 -17.60 -8.34 -9.24
CA TYR A 125 -17.02 -7.46 -8.23
C TYR A 125 -16.28 -8.23 -7.13
N LEU A 126 -16.84 -9.35 -6.67
CA LEU A 126 -16.18 -10.24 -5.69
C LEU A 126 -14.84 -10.78 -6.24
N GLU A 127 -14.81 -11.17 -7.51
CA GLU A 127 -13.60 -11.65 -8.18
C GLU A 127 -12.54 -10.54 -8.26
N PHE A 128 -12.91 -9.34 -8.72
CA PHE A 128 -12.03 -8.16 -8.70
C PHE A 128 -11.47 -7.89 -7.30
N TYR A 129 -12.36 -7.84 -6.31
CA TYR A 129 -12.00 -7.57 -4.92
C TYR A 129 -11.01 -8.61 -4.39
N GLY A 130 -11.23 -9.89 -4.69
CA GLY A 130 -10.34 -10.99 -4.34
C GLY A 130 -8.95 -10.85 -4.96
N TRP A 131 -8.88 -10.64 -6.28
CA TRP A 131 -7.61 -10.44 -6.99
C TRP A 131 -6.83 -9.24 -6.48
N MET A 132 -7.53 -8.14 -6.19
CA MET A 132 -6.92 -6.92 -5.64
C MET A 132 -6.29 -7.17 -4.27
N HIS A 133 -7.02 -7.82 -3.36
CA HIS A 133 -6.51 -8.15 -2.02
C HIS A 133 -5.34 -9.12 -2.09
N MET A 134 -5.42 -10.14 -2.96
CA MET A 134 -4.33 -11.08 -3.18
C MET A 134 -3.08 -10.37 -3.71
N GLY A 135 -3.22 -9.52 -4.73
CA GLY A 135 -2.12 -8.79 -5.35
C GLY A 135 -1.42 -7.84 -4.37
N ILE A 136 -2.19 -7.02 -3.65
CA ILE A 136 -1.65 -6.13 -2.60
C ILE A 136 -1.02 -6.96 -1.49
N GLY A 137 -1.64 -8.07 -1.08
CA GLY A 137 -1.11 -8.96 -0.05
C GLY A 137 0.26 -9.55 -0.41
N ILE A 138 0.42 -10.08 -1.63
CA ILE A 138 1.70 -10.62 -2.13
C ILE A 138 2.75 -9.52 -2.21
N ALA A 139 2.37 -8.36 -2.73
CA ALA A 139 3.29 -7.22 -2.88
C ALA A 139 3.77 -6.72 -1.52
N ARG A 140 2.87 -6.59 -0.52
CA ARG A 140 3.20 -6.26 0.87
C ARG A 140 4.20 -7.23 1.48
N TRP A 141 3.94 -8.54 1.40
CA TRP A 141 4.84 -9.54 1.95
C TRP A 141 6.22 -9.50 1.28
N SER A 142 6.24 -9.32 -0.03
CA SER A 142 7.48 -9.15 -0.80
C SER A 142 8.27 -7.92 -0.32
N SER A 143 7.60 -6.78 -0.08
CA SER A 143 8.23 -5.57 0.49
C SER A 143 8.84 -5.81 1.85
N ILE A 144 8.10 -6.46 2.75
CA ILE A 144 8.56 -6.70 4.13
C ILE A 144 9.79 -7.59 4.11
N VAL A 145 9.77 -8.67 3.31
CA VAL A 145 10.91 -9.57 3.15
C VAL A 145 12.11 -8.84 2.58
N LEU A 146 11.91 -8.00 1.55
CA LEU A 146 12.99 -7.26 0.91
C LEU A 146 13.59 -6.19 1.83
N LEU A 147 12.76 -5.46 2.58
CA LEU A 147 13.20 -4.52 3.61
C LEU A 147 13.97 -5.23 4.72
N ALA A 148 13.50 -6.40 5.18
CA ALA A 148 14.20 -7.21 6.19
C ALA A 148 15.57 -7.66 5.69
N MET A 149 15.68 -8.13 4.43
CA MET A 149 16.96 -8.50 3.81
C MET A 149 17.94 -7.32 3.76
N ILE A 150 17.48 -6.13 3.39
CA ILE A 150 18.32 -4.92 3.37
C ILE A 150 18.82 -4.58 4.78
N PHE A 151 17.94 -4.68 5.78
CA PHE A 151 18.29 -4.37 7.16
C PHE A 151 19.31 -5.36 7.73
N LEU A 152 19.11 -6.67 7.50
CA LEU A 152 20.04 -7.73 7.91
C LEU A 152 21.41 -7.59 7.23
N ARG A 153 21.42 -7.31 5.92
CA ARG A 153 22.68 -7.11 5.19
C ARG A 153 23.47 -5.93 5.74
N LYS A 154 22.79 -4.85 6.13
CA LYS A 154 23.43 -3.67 6.72
C LYS A 154 23.98 -3.96 8.12
N HIS A 155 23.28 -4.75 8.93
CA HIS A 155 23.74 -5.14 10.26
C HIS A 155 24.95 -6.08 10.21
N ASN A 156 25.05 -6.98 9.23
CA ASN A 156 26.19 -7.89 9.09
C ASN A 156 27.46 -7.23 8.51
N THR A 157 27.36 -5.99 8.01
CA THR A 157 28.49 -5.21 7.48
C THR A 157 29.07 -4.19 8.47
N VAL A 158 28.55 -4.14 9.71
CA VAL A 158 29.10 -3.39 10.85
C VAL A 158 29.80 -4.39 11.77
#